data_AF-A0A850KNR9-F1
#
_entry.id   AF-A0A850KNR9-F1
#
_cell.length_a   1.000
_cell.length_b   1.000
_cell.length_c   1.000
_cell.angle_alpha   90.00
_cell.angle_beta   90.00
_cell.angle_gamma   90.00
#
_symmetry.space_group_name_H-M   'P 1'
#
loop_
_entity.id
_entity.type
_entity.pdbx_description
1 polymer ?
#
loop_
_entity_poly.entity_id
_entity_poly.type
_entity_poly.pdbx_seq_one_letter_code
_entity_poly.pdbx_strand_id
1 'polypeptide(L)'
;MAPDILQMLAEGDRKEVARSGDVAVAAAESPETLALVVAALFHDEPAVVSHAAHALMTVAKKNAPLLNPHREALARAYGEEQWELKEQMAKILPQLSFRESEQGRLMEEFDATLRTHKSGIARTCALQAMVDIAAQNNAHAAMARQGLDYAQGHTSKALQARARKLGPLLD
;
A
#
# COMPACT_ATOMS: atom_id res chain seq x y z
N MET A 1 -14.05 -28.89 1.60
CA MET A 1 -12.64 -28.44 1.61
C MET A 1 -12.67 -26.95 1.34
N ALA A 2 -12.01 -26.14 2.16
CA ALA A 2 -11.77 -24.74 1.79
C ALA A 2 -10.91 -24.74 0.51
N PRO A 3 -11.23 -23.89 -0.48
CA PRO A 3 -10.41 -23.80 -1.69
C PRO A 3 -8.97 -23.42 -1.35
N ASP A 4 -8.02 -23.91 -2.13
CA ASP A 4 -6.60 -23.55 -1.98
C ASP A 4 -6.41 -22.08 -2.35
N ILE A 5 -6.14 -21.25 -1.34
CA ILE A 5 -5.97 -19.80 -1.48
C ILE A 5 -4.85 -19.46 -2.46
N LEU A 6 -3.77 -20.24 -2.50
CA LEU A 6 -2.67 -19.99 -3.42
C LEU A 6 -3.09 -20.30 -4.86
N GLN A 7 -3.86 -21.36 -5.07
CA GLN A 7 -4.43 -21.66 -6.38
C GLN A 7 -5.34 -20.51 -6.85
N MET A 8 -6.21 -20.00 -5.98
CA MET A 8 -7.09 -18.86 -6.30
C MET A 8 -6.31 -17.59 -6.63
N LEU A 9 -5.19 -17.34 -5.94
CA LEU A 9 -4.30 -16.22 -6.21
C LEU A 9 -3.46 -16.42 -7.47
N ALA A 10 -3.21 -17.66 -7.90
CA ALA A 10 -2.48 -17.97 -9.13
C ALA A 10 -3.36 -17.92 -10.39
N GLU A 11 -4.68 -17.97 -10.25
CA GLU A 11 -5.62 -17.84 -11.36
C GLU A 11 -5.61 -16.41 -11.94
N GLY A 12 -5.65 -16.30 -13.26
CA GLY A 12 -5.71 -15.04 -13.99
C GLY A 12 -4.35 -14.39 -14.28
N ASP A 13 -4.35 -13.42 -15.20
CA ASP A 13 -3.14 -12.67 -15.52
C ASP A 13 -2.82 -11.66 -14.41
N ARG A 14 -1.54 -11.40 -14.16
CA ARG A 14 -1.06 -10.42 -13.14
C ARG A 14 -1.74 -9.03 -13.17
N LYS A 15 -2.21 -8.62 -14.36
CA LYS A 15 -2.87 -7.32 -14.59
C LYS A 15 -4.37 -7.33 -14.27
N GLU A 16 -4.93 -8.50 -14.02
CA GLU A 16 -6.32 -8.69 -13.65
C GLU A 16 -6.46 -8.66 -12.13
N VAL A 17 -7.69 -8.45 -11.67
CA VAL A 17 -8.02 -8.62 -10.24
C VAL A 17 -8.34 -10.09 -9.94
N ALA A 18 -8.58 -10.91 -10.97
CA ALA A 18 -8.88 -12.34 -10.88
C ALA A 18 -9.85 -12.67 -9.72
N ARG A 19 -9.53 -13.67 -8.90
CA ARG A 19 -10.32 -14.06 -7.71
C ARG A 19 -9.91 -13.31 -6.43
N SER A 20 -9.16 -12.21 -6.52
CA SER A 20 -8.72 -11.43 -5.35
C SER A 20 -9.89 -10.95 -4.49
N GLY A 21 -11.07 -10.72 -5.10
CA GLY A 21 -12.29 -10.38 -4.37
C GLY A 21 -12.79 -11.51 -3.47
N ASP A 22 -12.84 -12.73 -3.99
CA ASP A 22 -13.23 -13.92 -3.22
C ASP A 22 -12.21 -14.21 -2.11
N VAL A 23 -10.92 -14.09 -2.43
CA VAL A 23 -9.83 -14.25 -1.46
C VAL A 23 -9.96 -13.21 -0.35
N ALA A 24 -10.29 -11.95 -0.66
CA ALA A 24 -10.50 -10.91 0.34
C ALA A 24 -11.68 -11.21 1.27
N VAL A 25 -12.77 -11.80 0.76
CA VAL A 25 -13.90 -12.25 1.59
C VAL A 25 -13.44 -13.35 2.55
N ALA A 26 -12.78 -14.39 2.04
CA ALA A 26 -12.29 -15.49 2.86
C ALA A 26 -11.26 -15.03 3.91
N ALA A 27 -10.38 -14.09 3.56
CA ALA A 27 -9.39 -13.52 4.47
C ALA A 27 -10.02 -12.65 5.56
N ALA A 28 -11.12 -11.94 5.27
CA ALA A 28 -11.81 -11.13 6.27
C ALA A 28 -12.54 -11.98 7.32
N GLU A 29 -12.89 -13.22 6.98
CA GLU A 29 -13.64 -14.14 7.84
C GLU A 29 -12.75 -15.10 8.65
N SER A 30 -11.48 -15.28 8.23
CA SER A 30 -10.56 -16.24 8.85
C SER A 30 -9.16 -15.64 9.05
N PRO A 31 -8.70 -15.49 10.31
CA PRO A 31 -7.34 -15.05 10.61
C PRO A 31 -6.24 -15.95 10.00
N GLU A 32 -6.50 -17.25 9.89
CA GLU A 32 -5.58 -18.19 9.25
C GLU A 32 -5.47 -17.93 7.75
N THR A 33 -6.61 -17.74 7.07
CA THR A 33 -6.65 -17.37 5.66
C THR A 33 -5.95 -16.03 5.43
N LEU A 34 -6.19 -15.04 6.30
CA LEU A 34 -5.53 -13.75 6.23
C LEU A 34 -4.00 -13.89 6.33
N ALA A 35 -3.52 -14.70 7.26
CA ALA A 35 -2.09 -14.96 7.41
C ALA A 35 -1.49 -15.61 6.15
N LEU A 36 -2.20 -16.53 5.49
CA LEU A 36 -1.79 -17.11 4.22
C LEU A 36 -1.70 -16.06 3.10
N VAL A 37 -2.67 -15.15 3.00
CA VAL A 37 -2.64 -14.06 2.00
C VAL A 37 -1.49 -13.10 2.26
N VAL A 38 -1.19 -12.79 3.52
CA VAL A 38 -0.03 -11.97 3.89
C VAL A 38 1.27 -12.69 3.52
N ALA A 39 1.37 -14.00 3.74
CA ALA A 39 2.54 -14.78 3.33
C ALA A 39 2.73 -14.79 1.81
N ALA A 40 1.63 -14.82 1.04
CA ALA A 40 1.65 -14.81 -0.42
C ALA A 40 2.21 -13.50 -1.03
N LEU A 41 2.38 -12.42 -0.25
CA LEU A 41 3.10 -11.22 -0.70
C LEU A 41 4.59 -11.47 -0.99
N PHE A 42 5.14 -12.57 -0.48
CA PHE A 42 6.54 -12.97 -0.65
C PHE A 42 6.67 -14.23 -1.50
N HIS A 43 5.67 -14.53 -2.33
CA HIS A 43 5.67 -15.68 -3.23
C HIS A 43 6.58 -15.40 -4.45
N ASP A 44 7.18 -16.45 -5.01
CA ASP A 44 8.08 -16.32 -6.17
C ASP A 44 7.34 -15.86 -7.45
N GLU A 45 6.08 -16.28 -7.59
CA GLU A 45 5.24 -15.90 -8.73
C GLU A 45 4.67 -14.47 -8.63
N PRO A 46 5.05 -13.53 -9.52
CA PRO A 46 4.64 -12.13 -9.41
C PRO A 46 3.13 -11.88 -9.54
N ALA A 47 2.40 -12.78 -10.21
CA ALA A 47 0.95 -12.72 -10.32
C ALA A 47 0.28 -12.98 -8.96
N VAL A 48 0.73 -14.02 -8.24
CA VAL A 48 0.27 -14.35 -6.88
C VAL A 48 0.49 -13.16 -5.94
N VAL A 49 1.68 -12.55 -6.00
CA VAL A 49 2.03 -11.36 -5.21
C VAL A 49 1.08 -10.19 -5.52
N SER A 50 0.82 -9.92 -6.81
CA SER A 50 -0.08 -8.85 -7.26
C SER A 50 -1.51 -9.06 -6.73
N HIS A 51 -2.05 -10.27 -6.92
CA HIS A 51 -3.40 -10.62 -6.48
C HIS A 51 -3.53 -10.60 -4.95
N ALA A 52 -2.53 -11.07 -4.21
CA ALA A 52 -2.50 -11.01 -2.75
C ALA A 52 -2.53 -9.56 -2.26
N ALA A 53 -1.72 -8.68 -2.86
CA ALA A 53 -1.71 -7.25 -2.53
C ALA A 53 -3.08 -6.60 -2.79
N HIS A 54 -3.75 -6.98 -3.88
CA HIS A 54 -5.08 -6.47 -4.21
C HIS A 54 -6.16 -7.00 -3.25
N ALA A 55 -6.09 -8.27 -2.87
CA ALA A 55 -6.98 -8.88 -1.88
C ALA A 55 -6.85 -8.17 -0.53
N LEU A 56 -5.63 -7.92 -0.04
CA LEU A 56 -5.38 -7.22 1.22
C LEU A 56 -5.83 -5.76 1.18
N MET A 57 -5.67 -5.07 0.04
CA MET A 57 -6.23 -3.72 -0.13
C MET A 57 -7.75 -3.74 -0.03
N THR A 58 -8.40 -4.76 -0.61
CA THR A 58 -9.85 -4.96 -0.51
C THR A 58 -10.29 -5.23 0.93
N VAL A 59 -9.52 -6.00 1.70
CA VAL A 59 -9.73 -6.19 3.15
C VAL A 59 -9.60 -4.85 3.89
N ALA A 60 -8.52 -4.10 3.64
CA ALA A 60 -8.26 -2.82 4.30
C ALA A 60 -9.37 -1.79 4.08
N LYS A 61 -9.93 -1.73 2.85
CA LYS A 61 -11.08 -0.87 2.52
C LYS A 61 -12.30 -1.13 3.39
N LYS A 62 -12.50 -2.37 3.84
CA LYS A 62 -13.64 -2.75 4.68
C LYS A 62 -13.32 -2.63 6.17
N ASN A 63 -12.14 -3.10 6.59
CA ASN A 63 -11.73 -3.11 8.00
C ASN A 63 -10.19 -3.18 8.12
N ALA A 64 -9.52 -2.05 7.94
CA ALA A 64 -8.06 -1.93 8.08
C ALA A 64 -7.50 -2.46 9.43
N PRO A 65 -8.15 -2.26 10.59
CA PRO A 65 -7.69 -2.83 11.86
C PRO A 65 -7.46 -4.35 11.87
N LEU A 66 -8.12 -5.13 11.00
CA LEU A 66 -7.84 -6.58 10.86
C LEU A 66 -6.39 -6.86 10.45
N LEU A 67 -5.74 -5.92 9.78
CA LEU A 67 -4.38 -6.06 9.28
C LEU A 67 -3.31 -5.62 10.29
N ASN A 68 -3.68 -5.01 11.42
CA ASN A 68 -2.73 -4.56 12.44
C ASN A 68 -1.79 -5.65 12.99
N PRO A 69 -2.24 -6.91 13.18
CA PRO A 69 -1.35 -8.01 13.56
C PRO A 69 -0.24 -8.29 12.53
N HIS A 70 -0.44 -7.88 11.27
CA HIS A 70 0.45 -8.14 10.14
C HIS A 70 1.21 -6.89 9.65
N ARG A 71 1.08 -5.75 10.35
CA ARG A 71 1.59 -4.45 9.89
C ARG A 71 3.08 -4.45 9.52
N GLU A 72 3.91 -5.21 10.24
CA GLU A 72 5.35 -5.32 9.98
C GLU A 72 5.63 -6.09 8.68
N ALA A 73 4.87 -7.16 8.41
CA ALA A 73 4.98 -7.90 7.17
C ALA A 73 4.51 -7.05 5.98
N LEU A 74 3.45 -6.26 6.15
CA LEU A 74 2.96 -5.33 5.12
C LEU A 74 3.96 -4.20 4.84
N ALA A 75 4.61 -3.67 5.88
CA ALA A 75 5.69 -2.69 5.73
C ALA A 75 6.88 -3.30 4.98
N ARG A 76 7.28 -4.53 5.33
CA ARG A 76 8.33 -5.26 4.61
C ARG A 76 7.97 -5.47 3.13
N ALA A 77 6.71 -5.83 2.84
CA ALA A 77 6.24 -5.99 1.47
C ALA A 77 6.27 -4.68 0.68
N TYR A 78 6.10 -3.52 1.32
CA TYR A 78 6.31 -2.23 0.67
C TYR A 78 7.76 -1.99 0.27
N GLY A 79 8.73 -2.62 0.95
CA GLY A 79 10.16 -2.56 0.58
C GLY A 79 10.47 -3.15 -0.80
N GLU A 80 9.63 -4.04 -1.31
CA GLU A 80 9.83 -4.72 -2.60
C GLU A 80 9.59 -3.79 -3.81
N GLU A 81 10.37 -3.99 -4.89
CA GLU A 81 10.33 -3.15 -6.09
C GLU A 81 9.11 -3.39 -7.01
N GLN A 82 8.30 -4.39 -6.71
CA GLN A 82 7.10 -4.66 -7.48
C GLN A 82 6.10 -3.50 -7.34
N TRP A 83 5.77 -2.85 -8.46
CA TRP A 83 4.98 -1.61 -8.42
C TRP A 83 3.57 -1.80 -7.84
N GLU A 84 2.97 -2.99 -7.96
CA GLU A 84 1.69 -3.33 -7.34
C GLU A 84 1.80 -3.39 -5.81
N LEU A 85 2.93 -3.88 -5.26
CA LEU A 85 3.18 -3.82 -3.82
C LEU A 85 3.34 -2.38 -3.36
N LYS A 86 4.13 -1.57 -4.08
CA LYS A 86 4.25 -0.13 -3.80
C LYS A 86 2.90 0.58 -3.84
N GLU A 87 2.07 0.28 -4.84
CA GLU A 87 0.75 0.88 -4.97
C GLU A 87 -0.18 0.48 -3.82
N GLN A 88 -0.36 -0.82 -3.59
CA GLN A 88 -1.38 -1.29 -2.65
C GLN A 88 -0.95 -1.06 -1.19
N MET A 89 0.31 -1.33 -0.83
CA MET A 89 0.76 -1.12 0.55
C MET A 89 0.76 0.36 0.92
N ALA A 90 1.07 1.28 0.01
CA ALA A 90 0.94 2.72 0.27
C ALA A 90 -0.51 3.16 0.57
N LYS A 91 -1.52 2.42 0.11
CA LYS A 91 -2.92 2.67 0.47
C LYS A 91 -3.32 2.03 1.80
N ILE A 92 -2.65 0.95 2.20
CA ILE A 92 -2.99 0.18 3.40
C ILE A 92 -2.27 0.74 4.63
N LEU A 93 -0.96 0.93 4.55
CA LEU A 93 -0.09 1.24 5.68
C LEU A 93 -0.49 2.49 6.47
N PRO A 94 -0.92 3.61 5.84
CA PRO A 94 -1.39 4.79 6.57
C PRO A 94 -2.62 4.54 7.44
N GLN A 95 -3.38 3.46 7.20
CA GLN A 95 -4.58 3.11 7.95
C GLN A 95 -4.28 2.19 9.15
N LEU A 96 -3.03 1.75 9.31
CA LEU A 96 -2.61 0.83 10.37
C LEU A 96 -1.99 1.58 11.55
N SER A 97 -2.02 0.93 12.72
CA SER A 97 -1.49 1.48 13.95
C SER A 97 0.03 1.29 14.03
N PHE A 98 0.77 2.36 13.76
CA PHE A 98 2.22 2.44 13.90
C PHE A 98 2.59 3.45 15.00
N ARG A 99 3.69 3.21 15.71
CA ARG A 99 4.32 4.20 16.59
C ARG A 99 4.93 5.32 15.74
N GLU A 100 5.11 6.50 16.33
CA GLU A 100 5.70 7.65 15.63
C GLU A 100 7.06 7.35 14.98
N SER A 101 7.93 6.58 15.66
CA SER A 101 9.21 6.15 15.08
C SER A 101 9.06 5.19 13.90
N GLU A 102 8.01 4.36 13.88
CA GLU A 102 7.68 3.48 12.76
C GLU A 102 7.08 4.27 11.60
N GLN A 103 6.21 5.25 11.89
CA GLN A 103 5.68 6.19 10.91
C GLN A 103 6.81 6.98 10.25
N GLY A 104 7.81 7.44 11.00
CA GLY A 104 9.00 8.11 10.46
C GLY A 104 9.73 7.27 9.40
N ARG A 105 9.95 5.98 9.67
CA ARG A 105 10.56 5.06 8.68
C ARG A 105 9.69 4.86 7.45
N LEU A 106 8.38 4.70 7.63
CA LEU A 106 7.45 4.60 6.50
C LEU A 106 7.47 5.88 5.64
N MET A 107 7.51 7.04 6.27
CA MET A 107 7.60 8.34 5.58
C MET A 107 8.87 8.44 4.73
N GLU A 108 10.01 7.98 5.23
CA GLU A 108 11.28 7.91 4.48
C GLU A 108 11.17 6.96 3.27
N GLU A 109 10.56 5.78 3.43
CA GLU A 109 10.34 4.84 2.34
C GLU A 109 9.35 5.36 1.28
N PHE A 110 8.30 6.06 1.71
CA PHE A 110 7.36 6.73 0.81
C PHE A 110 8.04 7.86 0.04
N ASP A 111 8.84 8.69 0.70
CA ASP A 111 9.59 9.78 0.04
C ASP A 111 10.60 9.23 -0.97
N ALA A 112 11.33 8.16 -0.60
CA ALA A 112 12.23 7.47 -1.53
C ALA A 112 11.47 6.97 -2.76
N THR A 113 10.34 6.28 -2.56
CA THR A 113 9.50 5.79 -3.66
C THR A 113 8.96 6.93 -4.53
N LEU A 114 8.49 8.03 -3.93
CA LEU A 114 8.04 9.23 -4.62
C LEU A 114 9.13 9.82 -5.53
N ARG A 115 10.39 9.78 -5.10
CA ARG A 115 11.50 10.40 -5.83
C ARG A 115 12.10 9.51 -6.91
N THR A 116 12.24 8.21 -6.65
CA THR A 116 13.10 7.33 -7.45
C THR A 116 12.36 6.25 -8.23
N HIS A 117 11.17 5.84 -7.79
CA HIS A 117 10.51 4.67 -8.37
C HIS A 117 10.02 4.94 -9.81
N LYS A 118 10.17 3.96 -10.71
CA LYS A 118 9.83 4.13 -12.14
C LYS A 118 8.33 4.27 -12.43
N SER A 119 7.47 3.67 -11.61
CA SER A 119 6.01 3.71 -11.80
C SER A 119 5.41 5.00 -11.25
N GLY A 120 4.78 5.81 -12.12
CA GLY A 120 4.06 7.01 -11.71
C GLY A 120 2.90 6.73 -10.75
N ILE A 121 2.25 5.56 -10.86
CA ILE A 121 1.18 5.15 -9.94
C ILE A 121 1.75 4.95 -8.54
N ALA A 122 2.84 4.19 -8.41
CA ALA A 122 3.52 3.98 -7.14
C ALA A 122 3.96 5.30 -6.49
N ARG A 123 4.56 6.22 -7.28
CA ARG A 123 4.97 7.55 -6.80
C ARG A 123 3.80 8.38 -6.28
N THR A 124 2.69 8.43 -7.03
CA THR A 124 1.51 9.20 -6.60
C THR A 124 0.81 8.58 -5.38
N CYS A 125 0.85 7.25 -5.22
CA CYS A 125 0.34 6.59 -4.02
C CYS A 125 1.26 6.81 -2.82
N ALA A 126 2.57 6.83 -2.99
CA ALA A 126 3.51 7.18 -1.93
C ALA A 126 3.28 8.60 -1.42
N LEU A 127 3.10 9.59 -2.32
CA LEU A 127 2.75 10.95 -1.92
C LEU A 127 1.43 11.02 -1.12
N GLN A 128 0.41 10.28 -1.55
CA GLN A 128 -0.84 10.17 -0.81
C GLN A 128 -0.60 9.61 0.60
N ALA A 129 0.16 8.53 0.71
CA ALA A 129 0.47 7.88 1.98
C ALA A 129 1.16 8.82 2.97
N MET A 130 2.10 9.65 2.48
CA MET A 130 2.76 10.67 3.29
C MET A 130 1.78 11.69 3.86
N VAL A 131 0.84 12.16 3.03
CA VAL A 131 -0.20 13.10 3.45
C VAL A 131 -1.18 12.46 4.42
N ASP A 132 -1.57 11.20 4.19
CA ASP A 132 -2.51 10.47 5.05
C ASP A 132 -1.91 10.20 6.45
N ILE A 133 -0.61 9.90 6.55
CA ILE A 133 0.09 9.80 7.84
C ILE A 133 0.17 11.16 8.52
N ALA A 134 0.57 12.21 7.80
CA ALA A 134 0.70 13.54 8.37
C ALA A 134 -0.63 14.15 8.85
N ALA A 135 -1.74 13.82 8.17
CA ALA A 135 -3.08 14.23 8.59
C ALA A 135 -3.50 13.59 9.92
N GLN A 136 -2.98 12.40 10.24
CA GLN A 136 -3.24 11.71 11.51
C GLN A 136 -2.24 12.08 12.60
N ASN A 137 -0.99 12.39 12.23
CA ASN A 137 0.06 12.78 13.15
C ASN A 137 0.87 13.96 12.58
N ASN A 138 0.61 15.15 13.14
CA ASN A 138 1.21 16.40 12.69
C ASN A 138 2.74 16.45 12.82
N ALA A 139 3.37 15.53 13.58
CA ALA A 139 4.82 15.39 13.62
C ALA A 139 5.44 15.16 12.23
N HIS A 140 4.68 14.59 11.29
CA HIS A 140 5.14 14.29 9.93
C HIS A 140 4.75 15.34 8.87
N ALA A 141 4.06 16.42 9.26
CA ALA A 141 3.56 17.44 8.32
C ALA A 141 4.66 18.11 7.51
N ALA A 142 5.82 18.39 8.12
CA ALA A 142 6.95 19.00 7.41
C ALA A 142 7.44 18.12 6.24
N MET A 143 7.57 16.80 6.46
CA MET A 143 8.02 15.88 5.43
C MET A 143 6.95 15.68 4.35
N ALA A 144 5.67 15.61 4.71
CA ALA A 144 4.59 15.55 3.73
C ALA A 144 4.52 16.81 2.84
N ARG A 145 4.73 18.01 3.42
CA ARG A 145 4.81 19.26 2.65
C ARG A 145 6.01 19.27 1.68
N GLN A 146 7.18 18.80 2.11
CA GLN A 146 8.32 18.64 1.20
C GLN A 146 8.03 17.68 0.03
N GLY A 147 7.28 16.61 0.28
CA GLY A 147 6.81 15.70 -0.77
C GLY A 147 5.85 16.38 -1.76
N LEU A 148 4.92 17.20 -1.26
CA LEU A 148 4.00 17.99 -2.08
C LEU A 148 4.73 19.01 -2.94
N ASP A 149 5.67 19.77 -2.36
CA ASP A 149 6.47 20.75 -3.08
C ASP A 149 7.30 20.10 -4.20
N TYR A 150 7.91 18.96 -3.90
CA TYR A 150 8.62 18.15 -4.90
C TYR A 150 7.69 17.73 -6.05
N ALA A 151 6.51 17.19 -5.72
CA ALA A 151 5.56 16.72 -6.72
C ALA A 151 4.97 17.87 -7.57
N GLN A 152 4.79 19.05 -6.98
CA GLN A 152 4.32 20.26 -7.66
C GLN A 152 5.39 20.84 -8.60
N GLY A 153 6.66 20.81 -8.21
CA GLY A 153 7.80 21.22 -9.04
C GLY A 153 8.21 20.22 -10.12
N HIS A 154 7.76 18.96 -10.04
CA HIS A 154 8.15 17.91 -11.00
C HIS A 154 7.53 18.12 -12.38
N THR A 155 8.20 17.67 -13.44
CA THR A 155 7.69 17.64 -14.82
C THR A 155 6.48 16.73 -15.06
N SER A 156 6.15 15.80 -14.14
CA SER A 156 5.08 14.82 -14.33
C SER A 156 3.72 15.45 -14.02
N LYS A 157 2.85 15.56 -15.04
CA LYS A 157 1.50 16.13 -14.86
C LYS A 157 0.65 15.36 -13.86
N ALA A 158 0.82 14.04 -13.77
CA ALA A 158 0.12 13.21 -12.80
C ALA A 158 0.54 13.53 -11.36
N LEU A 159 1.84 13.73 -11.10
CA LEU A 159 2.34 14.14 -9.78
C LEU A 159 1.87 15.55 -9.42
N GLN A 160 1.98 16.51 -10.35
CA GLN A 160 1.49 17.87 -10.13
C GLN A 160 -0.01 17.90 -9.81
N ALA A 161 -0.82 17.14 -10.55
CA ALA A 161 -2.26 17.05 -10.31
C ALA A 161 -2.58 16.41 -8.95
N ARG A 162 -1.86 15.35 -8.58
CA ARG A 162 -2.01 14.73 -7.26
C ARG A 162 -1.62 15.70 -6.15
N ALA A 163 -0.49 16.40 -6.26
CA ALA A 163 -0.05 17.38 -5.27
C ALA A 163 -1.09 18.47 -5.03
N ARG A 164 -1.65 19.06 -6.10
CA ARG A 164 -2.72 20.07 -5.99
C ARG A 164 -3.96 19.55 -5.29
N LYS A 165 -4.32 18.27 -5.50
CA LYS A 165 -5.47 17.65 -4.83
C LYS A 165 -5.21 17.46 -3.33
N LEU A 166 -3.96 17.22 -2.93
CA LEU A 166 -3.59 16.85 -1.58
C LEU A 166 -3.15 18.01 -0.69
N GLY A 167 -2.62 19.08 -1.27
CA GLY A 167 -2.20 20.28 -0.52
C GLY A 167 -3.21 20.73 0.55
N PRO A 168 -4.51 20.89 0.22
CA PRO A 168 -5.51 21.34 1.18
C PRO A 168 -5.75 20.41 2.39
N LEU A 169 -5.26 19.17 2.37
CA LEU A 169 -5.46 18.21 3.47
C LEU A 169 -4.48 18.43 4.64
N LEU A 170 -3.46 19.26 4.45
CA LEU A 170 -2.48 19.60 5.49
C LEU A 170 -2.60 21.04 5.99
N ASP A 171 -3.56 21.82 5.49
CA ASP A 171 -3.74 23.22 5.85
C ASP A 171 -4.43 23.42 7.22
#